data_AF-A0AA96XRB4-F1
#
_entry.id   AF-A0AA96XRB4-F1
#
_cell.length_a   1.000
_cell.length_b   1.000
_cell.length_c   1.000
_cell.angle_alpha   90.00
_cell.angle_beta   90.00
_cell.angle_gamma   90.00
#
_symmetry.space_group_name_H-M   'P 1'
#
loop_
_entity.id
_entity.type
_entity.pdbx_description
1 polymer ?
#
loop_
_entity_poly.entity_id
_entity_poly.type
_entity_poly.pdbx_seq_one_letter_code
_entity_poly.pdbx_strand_id
1 'polypeptide(L)'
;MAADLFAVGVLGALLVSGRLSSRGHAAEEPPHGHAREVPPLPAGIPSALSRVLLKAMARRPGDRYASAAELRAALQASVALDGGVAPPEALELERLPSWYTLRGPPGAAPASR
;
A
#
# COMPACT_ATOMS: atom_id res chain seq x y z
N MET A 1 8.73 4.71 -7.60
CA MET A 1 7.38 4.52 -8.19
C MET A 1 6.92 3.07 -8.20
N ALA A 2 7.50 2.13 -8.97
CA ALA A 2 7.01 0.75 -8.99
C ALA A 2 7.14 -0.01 -7.63
N ALA A 3 8.07 0.44 -6.77
CA ALA A 3 8.19 -0.03 -5.39
C ALA A 3 7.06 0.49 -4.49
N ASP A 4 6.59 1.72 -4.72
CA ASP A 4 5.50 2.34 -3.94
C ASP A 4 4.17 1.64 -4.21
N LEU A 5 3.90 1.27 -5.47
CA LEU A 5 2.72 0.48 -5.84
C LEU A 5 2.69 -0.88 -5.13
N PHE A 6 3.85 -1.54 -5.05
CA PHE A 6 3.98 -2.79 -4.30
C PHE A 6 3.74 -2.55 -2.81
N ALA A 7 4.31 -1.49 -2.23
CA ALA A 7 4.14 -1.16 -0.82
C ALA A 7 2.67 -0.87 -0.47
N VAL A 8 1.95 -0.13 -1.33
CA VAL A 8 0.50 0.10 -1.18
C VAL A 8 -0.27 -1.21 -1.24
N GLY A 9 0.08 -2.12 -2.16
CA GLY A 9 -0.52 -3.44 -2.23
C GLY A 9 -0.35 -4.24 -0.93
N VAL A 10 0.87 -4.26 -0.37
CA VAL A 10 1.15 -4.92 0.91
C VAL A 10 0.39 -4.27 2.05
N LEU A 11 0.37 -2.94 2.13
CA LEU A 11 -0.41 -2.23 3.14
C LEU A 11 -1.90 -2.57 3.05
N GLY A 12 -2.46 -2.60 1.83
CA GLY A 12 -3.83 -3.03 1.59
C GLY A 12 -4.09 -4.45 2.11
N ALA A 13 -3.19 -5.40 1.82
CA ALA A 13 -3.27 -6.77 2.32
C ALA A 13 -3.23 -6.85 3.86
N LEU A 14 -2.38 -6.04 4.51
CA LEU A 14 -2.31 -5.95 5.98
C LEU A 14 -3.61 -5.39 6.57
N LEU A 15 -4.16 -4.33 5.99
CA LEU A 15 -5.39 -3.70 6.45
C LEU A 15 -6.59 -4.65 6.36
N VAL A 16 -6.75 -5.34 5.22
CA VAL A 16 -7.89 -6.26 5.03
C VAL A 16 -7.74 -7.56 5.81
N SER A 17 -6.51 -8.00 6.08
CA SER A 17 -6.27 -9.20 6.90
C SER A 17 -6.32 -8.92 8.40
N GLY A 18 -6.15 -7.67 8.82
CA GLY A 18 -6.05 -7.27 10.23
C GLY A 18 -4.83 -7.86 10.95
N ARG A 19 -3.86 -8.41 10.22
CA ARG A 19 -2.69 -9.09 10.77
C ARG A 19 -1.43 -8.41 10.27
N LEU A 20 -0.71 -7.77 11.18
CA LEU A 20 0.68 -7.40 10.93
C LEU A 20 1.51 -8.68 10.94
N SER A 21 2.19 -8.98 9.82
CA SER A 21 3.14 -10.08 9.75
C SER A 21 4.07 -10.02 10.98
N SER A 22 4.21 -11.10 11.74
CA SER A 22 4.84 -11.12 13.08
C SER A 22 6.34 -10.75 13.13
N ARG A 23 6.97 -10.33 12.02
CA ARG A 23 8.40 -9.97 11.93
C ARG A 23 8.76 -8.62 12.56
N GLY A 24 7.95 -8.11 13.50
CA GLY A 24 8.23 -6.86 14.22
C GLY A 24 9.22 -7.00 15.39
N HIS A 25 9.71 -8.21 15.71
CA HIS A 25 10.48 -8.42 16.95
C HIS A 25 11.76 -9.26 16.88
N ALA A 26 12.43 -9.33 15.73
CA ALA A 26 13.82 -9.78 15.70
C ALA A 26 14.61 -8.98 14.67
N ALA A 27 15.55 -8.17 15.16
CA ALA A 27 16.64 -7.63 14.39
C ALA A 27 17.60 -8.78 14.05
N GLU A 28 17.20 -9.61 13.09
CA GLU A 28 18.08 -10.55 12.41
C GLU A 28 18.02 -10.16 10.93
N GLU A 29 19.16 -9.69 10.42
CA GLU A 29 19.38 -9.40 8.99
C GLU A 29 18.85 -10.58 8.16
N PRO A 30 17.92 -10.40 7.21
CA PRO A 30 17.38 -11.51 6.46
C PRO A 30 18.51 -12.16 5.63
N PRO A 31 18.76 -13.47 5.77
CA PRO A 31 19.66 -14.19 4.87
C PRO A 31 19.25 -13.91 3.42
N HIS A 32 20.23 -13.69 2.56
CA HIS A 32 20.03 -13.33 1.17
C HIS A 32 19.10 -14.35 0.49
N GLY A 33 17.85 -13.96 0.19
CA GLY A 33 16.86 -14.86 -0.43
C GLY A 33 15.44 -14.85 0.12
N HIS A 34 15.05 -13.93 1.00
CA HIS A 34 13.67 -13.86 1.49
C HIS A 34 12.78 -13.10 0.51
N ALA A 35 12.02 -13.83 -0.31
CA ALA A 35 10.84 -13.27 -0.96
C ALA A 35 10.01 -12.55 0.11
N ARG A 36 9.67 -11.28 -0.13
CA ARG A 36 8.73 -10.53 0.73
C ARG A 36 7.48 -11.39 0.87
N GLU A 37 7.29 -11.96 2.05
CA GLU A 37 6.16 -12.82 2.35
C GLU A 37 4.95 -11.90 2.51
N VAL A 38 4.25 -11.70 1.40
CA VAL A 38 3.04 -10.90 1.34
C VAL A 38 1.97 -11.58 2.21
N PRO A 39 1.25 -10.84 3.08
CA PRO A 39 0.17 -11.43 3.86
C PRO A 39 -0.86 -12.08 2.94
N PRO A 40 -1.32 -13.31 3.23
CA PRO A 40 -2.37 -13.93 2.43
C PRO A 40 -3.65 -13.09 2.54
N LEU A 41 -4.30 -12.86 1.40
CA LEU A 41 -5.58 -12.17 1.38
C LEU A 41 -6.68 -13.10 1.94
N PRO A 42 -7.55 -12.61 2.84
CA PRO A 42 -8.63 -13.42 3.39
C PRO A 42 -9.68 -13.74 2.32
N ALA A 43 -10.33 -14.90 2.42
CA ALA A 43 -11.35 -15.31 1.44
C ALA A 43 -12.64 -14.47 1.48
N GLY A 44 -12.87 -13.70 2.56
CA GLY A 44 -14.08 -12.91 2.79
C GLY A 44 -14.08 -11.52 2.17
N ILE A 45 -13.01 -11.11 1.45
CA ILE A 45 -13.00 -9.82 0.76
C ILE A 45 -13.57 -9.94 -0.66
N PRO A 46 -14.09 -8.85 -1.23
CA PRO A 46 -14.49 -8.83 -2.61
C PRO A 46 -13.43 -9.29 -3.59
N SER A 47 -13.84 -10.10 -4.56
CA SER A 47 -12.94 -10.64 -5.59
C SER A 47 -12.32 -9.53 -6.46
N ALA A 48 -13.03 -8.42 -6.66
CA ALA A 48 -12.50 -7.25 -7.36
C ALA A 48 -11.34 -6.61 -6.58
N LEU A 49 -11.51 -6.37 -5.28
CA LEU A 49 -10.45 -5.82 -4.42
C LEU A 49 -9.25 -6.75 -4.34
N SER A 50 -9.47 -8.06 -4.17
CA SER A 50 -8.41 -9.06 -4.13
C SER A 50 -7.53 -9.03 -5.39
N ARG A 51 -8.15 -8.96 -6.59
CA ARG A 51 -7.41 -8.86 -7.85
C ARG A 51 -6.56 -7.59 -7.94
N VAL A 52 -7.08 -6.46 -7.46
CA VAL A 52 -6.34 -5.19 -7.48
C VAL A 52 -5.10 -5.27 -6.61
N LEU A 53 -5.23 -5.79 -5.38
CA LEU A 53 -4.11 -5.96 -4.45
C LEU A 53 -3.06 -6.93 -5.00
N LEU A 54 -3.49 -8.07 -5.57
CA LEU A 54 -2.57 -9.04 -6.19
C LEU A 54 -1.78 -8.44 -7.36
N LYS A 55 -2.43 -7.67 -8.25
CA LYS A 55 -1.73 -6.98 -9.36
C LYS A 55 -0.72 -5.95 -8.84
N ALA A 56 -1.08 -5.18 -7.81
CA ALA A 56 -0.16 -4.21 -7.20
C ALA A 56 1.10 -4.89 -6.62
N MET A 57 0.93 -6.09 -6.06
CA MET A 57 2.00 -6.90 -5.45
C MET A 57 2.72 -7.85 -6.42
N ALA A 58 2.49 -7.72 -7.73
CA ALA A 58 3.11 -8.61 -8.71
C ALA A 58 4.65 -8.61 -8.59
N ARG A 59 5.26 -9.78 -8.74
CA ARG A 59 6.71 -9.96 -8.53
C ARG A 59 7.54 -9.14 -9.52
N ARG A 60 7.14 -9.09 -10.79
CA ARG A 60 7.79 -8.23 -11.79
C ARG A 60 7.17 -6.84 -11.76
N PRO A 61 7.97 -5.76 -11.77
CA PRO A 61 7.45 -4.40 -11.86
C PRO A 61 6.54 -4.14 -13.06
N GLY A 62 6.81 -4.76 -14.21
CA GLY A 62 6.00 -4.61 -15.43
C GLY A 62 4.62 -5.28 -15.36
N ASP A 63 4.42 -6.22 -14.44
CA ASP A 63 3.13 -6.90 -14.22
C ASP A 63 2.21 -6.08 -13.29
N ARG A 64 2.70 -4.94 -12.77
CA ARG A 64 1.96 -4.04 -11.87
C ARG A 64 1.20 -2.97 -12.66
N TYR A 65 0.56 -2.05 -11.95
CA TYR A 65 0.02 -0.83 -12.54
C TYR A 65 1.15 0.07 -13.05
N ALA A 66 0.91 0.77 -14.17
CA ALA A 66 1.88 1.70 -14.75
C ALA A 66 2.03 2.96 -13.90
N SER A 67 1.01 3.33 -13.11
CA SER A 67 1.02 4.52 -12.27
C SER A 67 0.16 4.38 -11.02
N ALA A 68 0.38 5.29 -10.06
CA ALA A 68 -0.48 5.43 -8.88
C ALA A 68 -1.91 5.86 -9.25
N ALA A 69 -2.07 6.64 -10.32
CA ALA A 69 -3.38 7.03 -10.83
C ALA A 69 -4.18 5.81 -11.33
N GLU A 70 -3.52 4.89 -12.05
CA GLU A 70 -4.14 3.65 -12.53
C GLU A 70 -4.53 2.74 -11.35
N LEU A 71 -3.65 2.60 -10.36
CA LEU A 71 -3.96 1.84 -9.13
C LEU A 71 -5.16 2.43 -8.38
N ARG A 72 -5.21 3.77 -8.23
CA ARG A 72 -6.33 4.46 -7.57
C ARG A 72 -7.64 4.20 -8.31
N ALA A 73 -7.66 4.34 -9.64
CA ALA A 73 -8.86 4.07 -10.43
C ALA A 73 -9.35 2.63 -10.28
N ALA A 74 -8.43 1.65 -10.28
CA ALA A 74 -8.75 0.25 -10.06
C ALA A 74 -9.33 -0.01 -8.67
N LEU A 75 -8.78 0.61 -7.61
CA LEU A 75 -9.32 0.51 -6.26
C LEU A 75 -10.74 1.09 -6.17
N GLN A 76 -10.98 2.27 -6.74
CA GLN A 76 -12.30 2.90 -6.76
C GLN A 76 -13.34 2.03 -7.48
N ALA A 77 -12.98 1.49 -8.64
CA ALA A 77 -13.84 0.57 -9.39
C ALA A 77 -14.12 -0.72 -8.60
N SER A 78 -13.14 -1.21 -7.82
CA SER A 78 -13.33 -2.42 -7.02
C SER A 78 -14.39 -2.29 -5.93
N VAL A 79 -14.51 -1.10 -5.31
CA VAL A 79 -15.50 -0.82 -4.26
C VAL A 79 -16.89 -0.56 -4.85
N ALA A 80 -16.97 0.09 -6.01
CA ALA A 80 -18.23 0.39 -6.68
C ALA A 80 -18.99 -0.89 -7.12
N LEU A 81 -18.28 -1.98 -7.38
CA LEU A 81 -18.87 -3.24 -7.83
C LEU A 81 -19.55 -4.05 -6.71
N ASP A 82 -19.26 -3.78 -5.43
CA ASP A 82 -19.83 -4.50 -4.29
C ASP A 82 -21.09 -3.84 -3.69
N GLY A 83 -21.66 -2.83 -4.35
CA GLY A 83 -22.90 -2.17 -3.92
C GLY A 83 -22.79 -1.30 -2.66
N GLY A 84 -21.57 -1.02 -2.17
CA GLY A 84 -21.32 -0.25 -0.96
C GLY A 84 -21.13 1.26 -1.20
N VAL A 85 -22.25 1.98 -1.00
CA VAL A 85 -22.43 3.34 -0.42
C VAL A 85 -21.38 4.41 -0.69
N ALA A 86 -21.88 5.49 -1.34
CA ALA A 86 -21.42 6.88 -1.41
C ALA A 86 -19.91 7.11 -1.65
N PRO A 87 -19.52 8.16 -2.40
CA PRO A 87 -18.14 8.62 -2.29
C PRO A 87 -17.85 8.77 -0.79
N PRO A 88 -16.67 8.36 -0.28
CA PRO A 88 -16.27 8.83 1.04
C PRO A 88 -16.41 10.34 0.90
N GLU A 89 -17.45 10.91 1.51
CA GLU A 89 -17.55 12.34 1.74
C GLU A 89 -16.17 12.66 2.24
N ALA A 90 -15.41 13.37 1.37
CA ALA A 90 -13.96 13.27 1.36
C ALA A 90 -13.57 13.26 2.80
N LEU A 91 -12.98 12.15 3.29
CA LEU A 91 -12.37 12.15 4.60
C LEU A 91 -11.42 13.33 4.46
N GLU A 92 -11.85 14.51 4.91
CA GLU A 92 -11.02 15.67 5.07
C GLU A 92 -10.13 15.14 6.17
N LEU A 93 -9.08 14.44 5.74
CA LEU A 93 -7.85 14.32 6.45
C LEU A 93 -7.54 15.77 6.73
N GLU A 94 -7.99 16.23 7.90
CA GLU A 94 -7.72 17.55 8.44
C GLU A 94 -6.31 17.86 8.03
N ARG A 95 -6.13 18.99 7.33
CA ARG A 95 -4.85 19.42 6.77
C ARG A 95 -3.74 18.99 7.72
N LEU A 96 -2.94 18.01 7.27
CA LEU A 96 -1.98 17.34 8.13
C LEU A 96 -1.22 18.41 8.93
N PRO A 97 -1.04 18.22 10.25
CA PRO A 97 -0.46 19.25 11.08
C PRO A 97 0.92 19.65 10.53
N SER A 98 1.26 20.93 10.64
CA SER A 98 2.40 21.55 9.95
C SER A 98 3.73 20.82 10.15
N TRP A 99 3.90 20.05 11.23
CA TRP A 99 5.08 19.20 11.46
C TRP A 99 5.30 18.12 10.38
N TYR A 100 4.27 17.76 9.60
CA TYR A 100 4.40 16.86 8.45
C TYR A 100 5.17 17.52 7.28
N THR A 101 5.11 18.84 7.15
CA THR A 101 5.87 19.60 6.14
C THR A 101 7.27 20.04 6.62
N LEU A 102 7.51 20.03 7.94
CA LEU A 102 8.80 20.43 8.52
C LEU A 102 9.89 19.37 8.39
N ARG A 103 9.50 18.11 8.13
CA ARG A 103 10.44 17.08 7.71
C ARG A 103 10.51 17.18 6.19
N GLY A 104 11.42 18.03 5.71
CA GLY A 104 11.69 18.20 4.28
C GLY A 104 11.85 16.85 3.56
N PRO A 105 11.65 16.82 2.22
CA PRO A 105 11.59 15.56 1.47
C PRO A 105 12.79 14.66 1.78
N PRO A 106 12.61 13.33 1.85
CA PRO A 106 13.68 12.40 2.17
C PRO A 106 14.84 12.60 1.17
N GLY A 107 15.97 13.14 1.65
CA GLY A 107 17.15 13.44 0.84
C GLY A 107 17.77 14.83 1.03
N ALA A 108 17.14 15.75 1.76
CA ALA A 108 17.78 17.02 2.09
C ALA A 108 18.86 16.81 3.17
N ALA A 109 20.13 16.77 2.75
CA ALA A 109 21.28 16.73 3.65
C ALA A 109 21.29 17.98 4.56
N PRO A 110 21.66 17.85 5.85
CA PRO A 110 21.76 19.02 6.73
C PRO A 110 22.90 19.92 6.25
N ALA A 111 22.59 21.19 6.01
CA ALA A 111 23.61 22.20 5.69
C ALA A 111 24.58 22.32 6.86
N SER A 112 25.83 21.96 6.62
CA SER A 112 26.93 22.07 7.58
C SER A 112 27.18 23.53 7.91
N ARG A 113 27.36 23.83 9.20
CA ARG A 113 27.79 25.13 9.70
C ARG A 113 29.23 25.06 10.16
#